data_AF-A0A6N7FJJ5-F1
#
_entry.id   AF-A0A6N7FJJ5-F1
#
_cell.length_a   1.000
_cell.length_b   1.000
_cell.length_c   1.000
_cell.angle_alpha   90.00
_cell.angle_beta   90.00
_cell.angle_gamma   90.00
#
_symmetry.space_group_name_H-M   'P 1'
#
loop_
_entity.id
_entity.type
_entity.pdbx_description
1 polymer ?
#
loop_
_entity_poly.entity_id
_entity_poly.type
_entity_poly.pdbx_seq_one_letter_code
_entity_poly.pdbx_strand_id
1 'polypeptide(L)'
;MIVVDAAVWPWRGRLWAHLASDQELAELHRFAADLGLRRTAFQGDHYDVDAALRDHALERGALAVPSRELVRRLQATGLRRRGDRSSLRWAAVAEVPLGQAASLLPVLRQQLHPRRWVAVESQFADLVARSTDEHGAQGEVGDHDHADALVAVLTRPGELAVVLRSPRVTWPPRSELVVEHPRLGP
;
A
#
# COMPACT_ATOMS: atom_id res chain seq x y z
N MET A 1 -9.80 16.01 8.42
CA MET A 1 -8.66 16.02 9.35
C MET A 1 -8.17 14.60 9.51
N ILE A 2 -6.88 14.45 9.73
CA ILE A 2 -6.29 13.15 10.08
C ILE A 2 -6.39 12.92 11.58
N VAL A 3 -6.89 11.75 11.97
CA VAL A 3 -7.06 11.34 13.36
C VAL A 3 -6.36 10.01 13.60
N VAL A 4 -5.77 9.84 14.78
CA VAL A 4 -5.11 8.59 15.18
C VAL A 4 -5.47 8.24 16.62
N ASP A 5 -5.74 6.96 16.89
CA ASP A 5 -6.02 6.51 18.26
C ASP A 5 -4.76 6.05 19.02
N ALA A 6 -4.94 5.54 20.24
CA ALA A 6 -3.83 5.04 21.04
C ALA A 6 -3.33 3.69 20.48
N ALA A 7 -2.01 3.49 20.47
CA ALA A 7 -1.43 2.20 20.07
C ALA A 7 -1.61 1.19 21.22
N VAL A 8 -2.74 0.47 21.21
CA VAL A 8 -3.12 -0.49 22.27
C VAL A 8 -3.46 -1.87 21.75
N TRP A 9 -3.51 -2.06 20.43
CA TRP A 9 -3.89 -3.33 19.80
C TRP A 9 -2.67 -4.23 19.62
N PRO A 10 -2.56 -5.37 20.33
CA PRO A 10 -1.39 -6.24 20.22
C PRO A 10 -1.46 -7.10 18.95
N TRP A 11 -0.45 -6.99 18.09
CA TRP A 11 -0.30 -7.86 16.92
C TRP A 11 1.18 -7.99 16.51
N ARG A 12 1.63 -9.24 16.28
CA ARG A 12 3.02 -9.58 15.88
C ARG A 12 4.09 -8.93 16.77
N GLY A 13 3.89 -8.97 18.08
CA GLY A 13 4.86 -8.44 19.07
C GLY A 13 4.91 -6.91 19.16
N ARG A 14 3.96 -6.19 18.56
CA ARG A 14 3.89 -4.72 18.56
C ARG A 14 2.50 -4.25 18.96
N LEU A 15 2.41 -2.98 19.36
CA LEU A 15 1.14 -2.29 19.59
C LEU A 15 0.80 -1.44 18.37
N TRP A 16 -0.48 -1.48 18.00
CA TRP A 16 -1.02 -0.84 16.81
C TRP A 16 -2.14 0.13 17.17
N ALA A 17 -2.27 1.16 16.35
CA ALA A 17 -3.28 2.21 16.36
C ALA A 17 -3.94 2.30 14.98
N HIS A 18 -5.12 2.89 14.94
CA HIS A 18 -5.85 3.19 13.72
C HIS A 18 -5.61 4.65 13.33
N LEU A 19 -5.21 4.86 12.09
CA LEU A 19 -5.06 6.16 11.44
C LEU A 19 -6.17 6.33 10.39
N ALA A 20 -6.96 7.39 10.52
CA ALA A 20 -8.12 7.63 9.68
C ALA A 20 -8.26 9.11 9.30
N SER A 21 -9.17 9.39 8.36
CA SER A 21 -9.64 10.74 8.06
C SER A 21 -11.10 10.89 8.49
N ASP A 22 -11.43 12.05 9.04
CA ASP A 22 -12.81 12.48 9.29
C ASP A 22 -13.36 13.45 8.23
N GLN A 23 -12.76 13.50 7.04
CA GLN A 23 -13.25 14.32 5.93
C GLN A 23 -13.29 13.52 4.63
N GLU A 24 -12.14 13.05 4.15
CA GLU A 24 -12.03 12.40 2.85
C GLU A 24 -10.95 11.30 2.84
N LEU A 25 -11.21 10.22 2.09
CA LEU A 25 -10.19 9.18 1.90
C LEU A 25 -8.96 9.72 1.15
N ALA A 26 -9.15 10.65 0.19
CA ALA A 26 -8.04 11.21 -0.58
C ALA A 26 -6.98 11.89 0.31
N GLU A 27 -7.39 12.64 1.33
CA GLU A 27 -6.44 13.23 2.28
C GLU A 27 -5.73 12.15 3.12
N LEU A 28 -6.46 11.11 3.55
CA LEU A 28 -5.87 10.00 4.30
C LEU A 28 -4.79 9.28 3.49
N HIS A 29 -5.02 9.08 2.19
CA HIS A 29 -4.07 8.39 1.32
C HIS A 29 -2.81 9.20 1.08
N ARG A 30 -2.93 10.52 0.89
CA ARG A 30 -1.77 11.40 0.80
C ARG A 30 -0.96 11.37 2.10
N PHE A 31 -1.62 11.54 3.24
CA PHE A 31 -0.97 11.53 4.55
C PHE A 31 -0.30 10.17 4.84
N ALA A 32 -0.95 9.07 4.49
CA ALA A 32 -0.40 7.73 4.63
C ALA A 32 0.84 7.53 3.75
N ALA A 33 0.82 8.00 2.49
CA ALA A 33 1.98 7.94 1.61
C ALA A 33 3.17 8.77 2.15
N ASP A 34 2.90 9.92 2.76
CA ASP A 34 3.92 10.76 3.40
C ASP A 34 4.54 10.11 4.65
N LEU A 35 3.79 9.22 5.32
CA LEU A 35 4.28 8.32 6.37
C LEU A 35 4.96 7.05 5.82
N GLY A 36 4.98 6.86 4.50
CA GLY A 36 5.51 5.69 3.80
C GLY A 36 4.59 4.46 3.83
N LEU A 37 3.36 4.59 4.30
CA LEU A 37 2.40 3.50 4.25
C LEU A 37 2.03 3.18 2.80
N ARG A 38 2.05 1.89 2.46
CA ARG A 38 1.59 1.40 1.17
C ARG A 38 0.07 1.55 1.05
N ARG A 39 -0.41 1.93 -0.13
CA ARG A 39 -1.84 1.93 -0.48
C ARG A 39 -2.48 0.56 -0.28
N THR A 40 -1.76 -0.52 -0.49
CA THR A 40 -2.24 -1.88 -0.19
C THR A 40 -2.50 -2.16 1.29
N ALA A 41 -1.93 -1.38 2.21
CA ALA A 41 -2.22 -1.47 3.65
C ALA A 41 -3.55 -0.81 4.05
N PHE A 42 -4.20 -0.07 3.14
CA PHE A 42 -5.49 0.55 3.41
C PHE A 42 -6.58 -0.51 3.58
N GLN A 43 -7.24 -0.49 4.73
CA GLN A 43 -8.25 -1.49 5.05
C GLN A 43 -9.66 -1.10 4.57
N GLY A 44 -9.86 0.08 3.98
CA GLY A 44 -11.13 0.52 3.41
C GLY A 44 -11.70 1.79 4.04
N ASP A 45 -11.26 2.13 5.25
CA ASP A 45 -11.58 3.38 5.94
C ASP A 45 -10.48 3.89 6.88
N HIS A 46 -9.45 3.08 7.13
CA HIS A 46 -8.28 3.44 7.94
C HIS A 46 -7.04 2.67 7.49
N TYR A 47 -5.90 3.09 8.02
CA TYR A 47 -4.65 2.36 8.06
C TYR A 47 -4.35 1.94 9.49
N ASP A 48 -3.70 0.79 9.65
CA ASP A 48 -3.10 0.40 10.93
C ASP A 48 -1.65 0.89 10.95
N VAL A 49 -1.28 1.55 12.04
CA VAL A 49 0.08 2.06 12.28
C VAL A 49 0.59 1.52 13.60
N ASP A 50 1.85 1.12 13.65
CA ASP A 50 2.49 0.76 14.91
C ASP A 50 2.75 2.01 15.78
N ALA A 51 3.17 1.81 17.02
CA ALA A 51 3.45 2.90 17.96
C ALA A 51 4.45 3.95 17.42
N ALA A 52 5.50 3.55 16.70
CA ALA A 52 6.49 4.48 16.17
C ALA A 52 5.91 5.31 15.01
N LEU A 53 5.18 4.68 14.09
CA LEU A 53 4.48 5.40 13.02
C LEU A 53 3.36 6.30 13.56
N ARG A 54 2.69 5.90 14.64
CA ARG A 54 1.71 6.74 15.33
C ARG A 54 2.38 8.03 15.81
N ASP A 55 3.54 7.95 16.45
CA ASP A 55 4.24 9.13 16.96
C ASP A 55 4.65 10.05 15.79
N HIS A 56 5.14 9.48 14.69
CA HIS A 56 5.39 10.22 13.45
C HIS A 56 4.14 10.84 12.80
N ALA A 57 2.97 10.22 12.96
CA ALA A 57 1.71 10.79 12.50
C ALA A 57 1.33 12.02 13.34
N LEU A 58 1.51 11.96 14.66
CA LEU A 58 1.27 13.09 15.56
C LEU A 58 2.19 14.26 15.26
N GLU A 59 3.49 14.00 15.05
CA GLU A 59 4.48 15.01 14.64
C GLU A 59 4.09 15.73 13.34
N ARG A 60 3.38 15.03 12.44
CA ARG A 60 2.89 15.57 11.17
C ARG A 60 1.49 16.20 11.26
N GLY A 61 0.94 16.33 12.46
CA GLY A 61 -0.33 17.02 12.70
C GLY A 61 -1.57 16.11 12.69
N ALA A 62 -1.42 14.79 12.77
CA ALA A 62 -2.56 13.92 13.10
C ALA A 62 -3.07 14.24 14.51
N LEU A 63 -4.39 14.28 14.68
CA LEU A 63 -5.02 14.54 15.98
C LEU A 63 -5.17 13.23 16.76
N ALA A 64 -4.59 13.18 17.96
CA ALA A 64 -4.81 12.09 18.90
C ALA A 64 -6.27 12.11 19.40
N VAL A 65 -6.99 11.01 19.20
CA VAL A 65 -8.39 10.86 19.68
C VAL A 65 -8.61 9.48 20.30
N PRO A 66 -9.58 9.31 21.21
CA PRO A 66 -9.98 7.97 21.65
C PRO A 66 -10.52 7.13 20.47
N SER A 67 -10.31 5.80 20.49
CA SER A 67 -10.79 4.91 19.42
C SER A 67 -12.30 5.03 19.16
N ARG A 68 -13.09 5.23 20.23
CA ARG A 68 -14.54 5.45 20.12
C ARG A 68 -14.87 6.73 19.36
N GLU A 69 -14.08 7.78 19.56
CA GLU A 69 -14.23 9.05 18.86
C GLU A 69 -13.85 8.94 17.39
N LEU A 70 -12.74 8.25 17.09
CA LEU A 70 -12.34 7.96 15.71
C LEU A 70 -13.46 7.25 14.94
N VAL A 71 -14.04 6.21 15.53
CA VAL A 71 -15.16 5.48 14.91
C VAL A 71 -16.39 6.37 14.75
N ARG A 72 -16.72 7.21 15.74
CA ARG A 72 -17.85 8.15 15.66
C ARG A 72 -17.68 9.13 14.50
N ARG A 73 -16.47 9.67 14.32
CA ARG A 73 -16.15 10.59 13.22
C ARG A 73 -16.27 9.92 11.85
N LEU A 74 -15.72 8.71 11.69
CA LEU A 74 -15.89 7.92 10.47
C LEU A 74 -17.36 7.63 10.15
N GLN A 75 -18.20 7.41 11.17
CA GLN A 75 -19.63 7.20 10.98
C GLN A 75 -20.34 8.48 10.56
N ALA A 76 -20.02 9.61 11.19
CA ALA A 76 -20.61 10.91 10.88
C ALA A 76 -20.34 11.36 9.45
N THR A 77 -19.20 10.95 8.88
CA THR A 77 -18.79 11.31 7.51
C THR A 77 -19.19 10.27 6.47
N GLY A 78 -19.84 9.17 6.88
CA GLY A 78 -20.18 8.06 6.00
C GLY A 78 -18.97 7.26 5.48
N LEU A 79 -17.77 7.55 5.97
CA LEU A 79 -16.53 6.87 5.57
C LEU A 79 -16.42 5.48 6.20
N ARG A 80 -17.04 5.24 7.36
CA ARG A 80 -17.00 3.94 8.03
C ARG A 80 -17.53 2.84 7.13
N ARG A 81 -16.68 1.87 6.80
CA ARG A 81 -17.09 0.65 6.11
C ARG A 81 -17.55 -0.40 7.11
N ARG A 82 -18.81 -0.83 6.97
CA ARG A 82 -19.44 -1.91 7.73
C ARG A 82 -19.67 -3.10 6.80
N GLY A 83 -19.69 -4.31 7.35
CA GLY A 83 -20.03 -5.53 6.60
C GLY A 83 -18.83 -6.22 5.95
N ASP A 84 -19.11 -7.03 4.92
CA ASP A 84 -18.12 -7.88 4.28
C ASP A 84 -17.01 -7.06 3.59
N ARG A 85 -15.78 -7.23 4.09
CA ARG A 85 -14.58 -6.58 3.57
C ARG A 85 -13.84 -7.45 2.55
N SER A 86 -14.42 -8.57 2.10
CA SER A 86 -13.82 -9.46 1.10
C SER A 86 -13.39 -8.71 -0.16
N SER A 87 -14.24 -7.80 -0.63
CA SER A 87 -13.98 -6.93 -1.79
C SER A 87 -12.83 -5.94 -1.58
N LEU A 88 -12.41 -5.66 -0.35
CA LEU A 88 -11.31 -4.74 -0.06
C LEU A 88 -9.95 -5.46 -0.04
N ARG A 89 -9.96 -6.79 -0.04
CA ARG A 89 -8.75 -7.61 -0.05
C ARG A 89 -8.12 -7.57 -1.42
N TRP A 90 -6.81 -7.38 -1.42
CA TRP A 90 -5.98 -7.52 -2.60
C TRP A 90 -5.79 -9.00 -2.92
N ALA A 91 -6.10 -9.39 -4.15
CA ALA A 91 -5.81 -10.71 -4.69
C ALA A 91 -4.58 -10.63 -5.59
N ALA A 92 -3.61 -11.52 -5.40
CA ALA A 92 -2.48 -11.64 -6.33
C ALA A 92 -2.95 -12.34 -7.60
N VAL A 93 -2.72 -11.70 -8.75
CA VAL A 93 -3.00 -12.29 -10.08
C VAL A 93 -1.74 -12.81 -10.75
N ALA A 94 -0.58 -12.28 -10.38
CA ALA A 94 0.73 -12.78 -10.79
C ALA A 94 1.79 -12.32 -9.78
N GLU A 95 2.83 -13.14 -9.59
CA GLU A 95 3.99 -12.83 -8.77
C GLU A 95 5.21 -13.49 -9.40
N VAL A 96 6.29 -12.74 -9.61
CA VAL A 96 7.52 -13.21 -10.24
C VAL A 96 8.75 -12.62 -9.54
N PRO A 97 9.93 -13.25 -9.64
CA PRO A 97 11.17 -12.62 -9.19
C PRO A 97 11.40 -11.26 -9.86
N LEU A 98 12.02 -10.32 -9.14
CA LEU A 98 12.31 -8.98 -9.65
C LEU A 98 13.07 -9.00 -10.99
N GLY A 99 14.06 -9.89 -11.13
CA GLY A 99 14.79 -10.09 -12.39
C GLY A 99 13.93 -10.59 -13.56
N GLN A 100 12.70 -11.03 -13.31
CA GLN A 100 11.74 -11.49 -14.31
C GLN A 100 10.53 -10.54 -14.44
N ALA A 101 10.58 -9.35 -13.83
CA ALA A 101 9.42 -8.44 -13.78
C ALA A 101 8.84 -8.10 -15.16
N ALA A 102 9.65 -8.04 -16.22
CA ALA A 102 9.18 -7.82 -17.59
C ALA A 102 8.10 -8.83 -18.05
N SER A 103 8.09 -10.05 -17.49
CA SER A 103 7.06 -11.05 -17.77
C SER A 103 5.66 -10.68 -17.25
N LEU A 104 5.54 -9.66 -16.40
CA LEU A 104 4.26 -9.13 -15.92
C LEU A 104 3.60 -8.16 -16.91
N LEU A 105 4.31 -7.64 -17.92
CA LEU A 105 3.75 -6.68 -18.87
C LEU A 105 2.48 -7.20 -19.58
N PRO A 106 2.41 -8.45 -20.09
CA PRO A 106 1.18 -8.99 -20.65
C PRO A 106 0.04 -9.08 -19.64
N VAL A 107 0.34 -9.43 -18.37
CA VAL A 107 -0.65 -9.50 -17.30
C VAL A 107 -1.23 -8.12 -17.01
N LEU A 108 -0.36 -7.12 -16.82
CA LEU A 108 -0.77 -5.73 -16.61
C LEU A 108 -1.64 -5.21 -17.76
N ARG A 109 -1.25 -5.52 -19.01
CA ARG A 109 -2.00 -5.11 -20.20
C ARG A 109 -3.42 -5.69 -20.23
N GLN A 110 -3.60 -6.92 -19.77
CA GLN A 110 -4.92 -7.57 -19.70
C GLN A 110 -5.82 -6.96 -18.62
N GLN A 111 -5.25 -6.39 -17.56
CA GLN A 111 -6.00 -5.81 -16.45
C GLN A 111 -6.40 -4.34 -16.68
N LEU A 112 -5.80 -3.67 -17.67
CA LEU A 112 -5.90 -2.23 -17.84
C LEU A 112 -6.63 -1.85 -19.12
N HIS A 113 -7.42 -0.78 -19.05
CA HIS A 113 -7.99 -0.15 -20.22
C HIS A 113 -6.87 0.40 -21.13
N PRO A 114 -6.94 0.27 -22.48
CA PRO A 114 -5.87 0.68 -23.39
C PRO A 114 -5.39 2.13 -23.21
N ARG A 115 -6.30 3.06 -22.88
CA ARG A 115 -5.97 4.46 -22.60
C ARG A 115 -5.05 4.68 -21.39
N ARG A 116 -4.98 3.73 -20.46
CA ARG A 116 -4.12 3.80 -19.27
C ARG A 116 -2.79 3.07 -19.47
N TRP A 117 -2.69 2.18 -20.45
CA TRP A 117 -1.52 1.32 -20.65
C TRP A 117 -0.20 2.09 -20.76
N VAL A 118 -0.13 3.10 -21.64
CA VAL A 118 1.13 3.81 -21.92
C VAL A 118 1.75 4.44 -20.67
N ALA A 119 0.93 5.08 -19.84
CA ALA A 119 1.40 5.68 -18.59
C ALA A 119 1.85 4.60 -17.59
N VAL A 120 1.10 3.50 -17.48
CA VAL A 120 1.41 2.43 -16.54
C VAL A 120 2.65 1.64 -16.95
N GLU A 121 2.87 1.44 -18.25
CA GLU A 121 4.06 0.77 -18.79
C GLU A 121 5.34 1.53 -18.41
N SER A 122 5.35 2.85 -18.59
CA SER A 122 6.48 3.70 -18.17
C SER A 122 6.69 3.65 -16.65
N GLN A 123 5.62 3.81 -15.87
CA GLN A 123 5.70 3.80 -14.40
C GLN A 123 6.17 2.45 -13.86
N PHE A 124 5.77 1.36 -14.51
CA PHE A 124 6.21 0.01 -14.17
C PHE A 124 7.70 -0.17 -14.47
N ALA A 125 8.16 0.25 -15.65
CA ALA A 125 9.57 0.20 -16.00
C ALA A 125 10.43 0.99 -14.99
N ASP A 126 9.99 2.20 -14.63
CA ASP A 126 10.68 3.04 -13.65
C ASP A 126 10.70 2.40 -12.25
N LEU A 127 9.60 1.77 -11.83
CA LEU A 127 9.54 1.04 -10.55
C LEU A 127 10.55 -0.13 -10.54
N VAL A 128 10.58 -0.93 -11.60
CA VAL A 128 11.49 -2.08 -11.71
C VAL A 128 12.95 -1.63 -11.74
N ALA A 129 13.28 -0.58 -12.50
CA ALA A 129 14.63 -0.03 -12.57
C ALA A 129 15.11 0.43 -11.18
N ARG A 130 14.36 1.31 -10.52
CA ARG A 130 14.71 1.79 -9.16
C ARG A 130 14.84 0.64 -8.16
N SER A 131 13.93 -0.32 -8.21
CA SER A 131 13.96 -1.47 -7.31
C SER A 131 15.20 -2.34 -7.55
N THR A 132 15.61 -2.50 -8.80
CA THR A 132 16.82 -3.27 -9.17
C THR A 132 18.08 -2.55 -8.69
N ASP A 133 18.17 -1.24 -8.89
CA ASP A 133 19.29 -0.42 -8.44
C ASP A 133 19.45 -0.45 -6.91
N GLU A 134 18.33 -0.30 -6.17
CA GLU A 134 18.31 -0.38 -4.70
C GLU A 134 18.80 -1.74 -4.18
N HIS A 135 18.47 -2.85 -4.88
CA HIS A 135 18.91 -4.19 -4.48
C HIS A 135 20.33 -4.53 -4.98
N GLY A 136 20.80 -3.90 -6.06
CA GLY A 136 22.15 -4.06 -6.60
C GLY A 136 23.20 -3.26 -5.81
N ALA A 137 22.86 -2.06 -5.35
CA ALA A 137 23.76 -1.21 -4.56
C ALA A 137 24.01 -1.72 -3.13
N GLN A 138 23.18 -2.64 -2.63
CA GLN A 138 23.32 -3.24 -1.29
C GLN A 138 24.11 -4.57 -1.27
N GLY A 139 24.67 -5.02 -2.39
CA GLY A 139 25.42 -6.27 -2.49
C GLY A 139 26.94 -6.09 -2.37
N GLU A 140 27.49 -6.08 -1.16
CA GLU A 140 28.89 -6.47 -0.94
C GLU A 140 28.97 -7.93 -0.45
N VAL A 141 29.63 -8.74 -1.28
CA VAL A 141 30.25 -10.07 -1.05
C VAL A 141 29.40 -11.14 -0.36
N GLY A 142 28.68 -11.89 -1.18
CA GLY A 142 28.05 -13.16 -0.81
C GLY A 142 27.21 -13.68 -1.97
N ASP A 143 27.84 -14.49 -2.82
CA ASP A 143 27.24 -15.29 -3.88
C ASP A 143 25.87 -15.88 -3.42
N HIS A 144 24.81 -15.75 -4.25
CA HIS A 144 23.42 -16.28 -4.15
C HIS A 144 22.24 -15.30 -3.93
N ASP A 145 22.43 -14.02 -3.64
CA ASP A 145 21.39 -13.31 -2.85
C ASP A 145 20.58 -12.20 -3.57
N HIS A 146 20.24 -12.39 -4.86
CA HIS A 146 19.17 -11.64 -5.56
C HIS A 146 17.81 -12.39 -5.58
N ALA A 147 17.75 -13.59 -5.00
CA ALA A 147 16.70 -14.57 -5.27
C ALA A 147 15.33 -14.27 -4.64
N ASP A 148 15.25 -13.43 -3.60
CA ASP A 148 14.06 -13.33 -2.75
C ASP A 148 13.17 -12.11 -2.99
N ALA A 149 13.61 -11.16 -3.83
CA ALA A 149 12.78 -10.00 -4.16
C ALA A 149 11.75 -10.39 -5.24
N LEU A 150 10.47 -10.26 -4.90
CA LEU A 150 9.33 -10.56 -5.77
C LEU A 150 8.61 -9.29 -6.18
N VAL A 151 8.12 -9.26 -7.42
CA VAL A 151 7.18 -8.25 -7.91
C VAL A 151 5.83 -8.92 -8.10
N ALA A 152 4.80 -8.40 -7.44
CA ALA A 152 3.45 -8.94 -7.50
C ALA A 152 2.48 -7.93 -8.12
N VAL A 153 1.62 -8.41 -9.02
CA VAL A 153 0.44 -7.68 -9.48
C VAL A 153 -0.74 -8.11 -8.63
N LEU A 154 -1.33 -7.13 -7.96
CA LEU A 154 -2.48 -7.30 -7.09
C LEU A 154 -3.68 -6.58 -7.69
N THR A 155 -4.87 -7.15 -7.55
CA THR A 155 -6.11 -6.51 -7.96
C THR A 155 -7.14 -6.52 -6.83
N ARG A 156 -8.00 -5.51 -6.85
CA ARG A 156 -9.28 -5.49 -6.14
C ARG A 156 -10.28 -4.71 -7.00
N PRO A 157 -11.59 -4.69 -6.68
CA PRO A 157 -12.56 -4.00 -7.50
C PRO A 157 -12.19 -2.52 -7.73
N GLY A 158 -11.86 -2.18 -8.98
CA GLY A 158 -11.55 -0.82 -9.41
C GLY A 158 -10.11 -0.36 -9.23
N GLU A 159 -9.21 -1.23 -8.72
CA GLU A 159 -7.82 -0.88 -8.48
C GLU A 159 -6.87 -2.05 -8.80
N LEU A 160 -5.71 -1.68 -9.33
CA LEU A 160 -4.57 -2.55 -9.53
C LEU A 160 -3.37 -1.97 -8.77
N ALA A 161 -2.57 -2.82 -8.16
CA ALA A 161 -1.30 -2.44 -7.55
C ALA A 161 -0.18 -3.35 -8.05
N VAL A 162 0.99 -2.78 -8.32
CA VAL A 162 2.25 -3.51 -8.46
C VAL A 162 3.06 -3.25 -7.22
N VAL A 163 3.38 -4.30 -6.48
CA VAL A 163 4.14 -4.21 -5.23
C VAL A 163 5.46 -4.96 -5.34
N LEU A 164 6.51 -4.36 -4.81
CA LEU A 164 7.74 -5.08 -4.50
C LEU A 164 7.62 -5.71 -3.11
N ARG A 165 7.97 -6.99 -3.01
CA ARG A 165 8.05 -7.76 -1.78
C ARG A 165 9.48 -8.24 -1.65
N SER A 166 10.20 -7.77 -0.64
CA SER A 166 11.57 -8.18 -0.39
C SER A 166 11.77 -8.33 1.11
N PRO A 167 12.43 -9.40 1.59
CA PRO A 167 12.73 -9.57 3.00
C PRO A 167 13.71 -8.52 3.53
N ARG A 168 14.47 -7.85 2.64
CA ARG A 168 15.46 -6.82 3.00
C ARG A 168 14.87 -5.42 3.15
N VAL A 169 13.66 -5.17 2.64
CA VAL A 169 13.08 -3.83 2.72
C VAL A 169 12.44 -3.63 4.09
N THR A 170 13.11 -2.82 4.90
CA THR A 170 12.55 -2.33 6.15
C THR A 170 11.38 -1.39 5.89
N TRP A 171 10.38 -1.51 6.75
CA TRP A 171 9.21 -0.64 6.76
C TRP A 171 9.59 0.84 6.99
N PRO A 172 8.98 1.81 6.26
CA PRO A 172 8.00 1.65 5.18
C PRO A 172 8.62 1.54 3.77
N PRO A 173 8.18 0.61 2.89
CA PRO A 173 8.65 0.55 1.50
C PRO A 173 8.01 1.61 0.61
N ARG A 174 8.80 2.39 -0.14
CA ARG A 174 8.35 3.28 -1.23
C ARG A 174 8.08 2.57 -2.57
N SER A 175 7.94 1.26 -2.57
CA SER A 175 8.03 0.41 -3.76
C SER A 175 6.66 -0.15 -4.17
N GLU A 176 5.72 0.75 -4.46
CA GLU A 176 4.39 0.39 -4.95
C GLU A 176 3.92 1.36 -6.05
N LEU A 177 3.33 0.79 -7.10
CA LEU A 177 2.59 1.52 -8.13
C LEU A 177 1.11 1.16 -7.98
N VAL A 178 0.24 2.14 -7.76
CA VAL A 178 -1.22 1.91 -7.74
C VAL A 178 -1.89 2.64 -8.89
N VAL A 179 -2.75 1.92 -9.58
CA VAL A 179 -3.51 2.37 -10.73
C VAL A 179 -4.98 2.16 -10.40
N GLU A 180 -5.73 3.25 -10.24
CA GLU A 180 -7.18 3.17 -10.32
C GLU A 180 -7.55 2.72 -11.74
N HIS A 181 -8.56 1.89 -11.91
CA HIS A 181 -9.12 1.58 -13.22
C HIS A 181 -10.64 1.35 -13.10
N PRO A 182 -11.47 1.79 -14.06
CA PRO A 182 -12.83 1.28 -14.12
C PRO A 182 -12.74 -0.25 -14.26
N ARG A 183 -13.65 -1.00 -13.62
CA ARG A 183 -13.70 -2.46 -13.83
C ARG A 183 -13.72 -2.71 -15.34
N LEU A 184 -12.86 -3.59 -15.84
CA LEU A 184 -13.17 -4.30 -17.07
C LEU A 184 -14.37 -5.19 -16.68
N GLY A 185 -15.58 -4.68 -16.88
CA GLY A 185 -16.77 -5.53 -16.87
C GLY A 185 -16.68 -6.51 -18.04
N PRO A 186 -17.45 -7.62 -18.01
CA PRO A 186 -17.67 -8.44 -19.19
C PRO A 186 -18.28 -7.60 -20.32
#